data_AF-A0A843GSD1-F1
#
_entry.id   AF-A0A843GSD1-F1
#
_cell.length_a   1.000
_cell.length_b   1.000
_cell.length_c   1.000
_cell.angle_alpha   90.00
_cell.angle_beta   90.00
_cell.angle_gamma   90.00
#
_symmetry.space_group_name_H-M   'P 1'
#
loop_
_entity.id
_entity.type
_entity.pdbx_description
1 polymer ?
#
loop_
_entity_poly.entity_id
_entity_poly.type
_entity_poly.pdbx_seq_one_letter_code
_entity_poly.pdbx_strand_id
1 'polypeptide(L)'
;MGHAIAMLTFEENMPKSKIQERCDDWGNGNCDLRERGYALQGLGYSINFTSRVFNSYNEAYDYLDTTTGNYRQTAVKYKVYPKVEPSSTILDLERRIKEYKNRIAELNKPHYANVKQATVKCKKCGSSLATSYCGRTYYNQCPICKEDLRPESTLQKIEQYNNTIKELEQKRVDEIKKQNAKNESKVTYKWMVCCEVHC
;
A
#
# COMPACT_ATOMS: atom_id res chain seq x y z
N MET A 1 13.92 21.12 7.02
CA MET A 1 14.73 19.98 7.50
C MET A 1 13.95 18.75 7.15
N GLY A 2 14.42 18.00 6.16
CA GLY A 2 13.79 16.77 5.70
C GLY A 2 14.20 15.61 6.61
N HIS A 3 13.42 14.55 6.57
CA HIS A 3 13.76 13.29 7.24
C HIS A 3 13.85 12.22 6.17
N ALA A 4 14.95 11.49 6.14
CA ALA A 4 15.07 10.26 5.39
C ALA A 4 14.68 9.11 6.34
N ILE A 5 13.70 8.30 5.93
CA ILE A 5 13.21 7.14 6.70
C ILE A 5 13.29 5.89 5.83
N ALA A 6 13.78 4.79 6.40
CA ALA A 6 13.73 3.47 5.77
C ALA A 6 13.36 2.37 6.77
N MET A 7 12.59 1.38 6.30
CA MET A 7 12.30 0.15 7.04
C MET A 7 13.18 -0.97 6.47
N LEU A 8 14.26 -1.31 7.18
CA LEU A 8 15.22 -2.33 6.75
C LEU A 8 14.89 -3.69 7.39
N THR A 9 15.09 -4.78 6.64
CA THR A 9 14.77 -6.14 7.10
C THR A 9 16.02 -7.00 7.23
N PHE A 10 16.11 -7.79 8.31
CA PHE A 10 17.26 -8.65 8.61
C PHE A 10 16.81 -10.02 9.12
N GLU A 11 17.66 -11.04 8.93
CA GLU A 11 17.43 -12.38 9.51
C GLU A 11 17.50 -12.34 11.04
N GLU A 12 16.68 -13.15 11.72
CA GLU A 12 16.64 -13.16 13.20
C GLU A 12 17.98 -13.48 13.85
N ASN A 13 18.76 -14.39 13.24
CA ASN A 13 20.04 -14.86 13.75
C ASN A 13 21.21 -13.91 13.42
N MET A 14 20.96 -12.81 12.70
CA MET A 14 22.00 -11.83 12.41
C MET A 14 22.44 -11.14 13.72
N PRO A 15 23.76 -11.05 14.00
CA PRO A 15 24.25 -10.34 15.18
C PRO A 15 23.78 -8.89 15.17
N LYS A 16 23.29 -8.40 16.32
CA LYS A 16 22.78 -7.02 16.47
C LYS A 16 23.80 -5.96 16.06
N SER A 17 25.10 -6.22 16.29
CA SER A 17 26.19 -5.35 15.83
C SER A 17 26.25 -5.21 14.31
N LYS A 18 26.05 -6.30 13.57
CA LYS A 18 26.00 -6.28 12.09
C LYS A 18 24.74 -5.59 11.57
N ILE A 19 23.62 -5.72 12.28
CA ILE A 19 22.39 -4.99 11.96
C ILE A 19 22.64 -3.48 12.14
N GLN A 20 23.25 -3.09 13.26
CA GLN A 20 23.64 -1.69 13.53
C GLN A 20 24.55 -1.14 12.43
N GLU A 21 25.64 -1.84 12.09
CA GLU A 21 26.58 -1.46 11.04
C GLU A 21 25.86 -1.18 9.70
N ARG A 22 24.96 -2.07 9.27
CA ARG A 22 24.21 -1.87 8.02
C ARG A 22 23.25 -0.69 8.06
N CYS A 23 22.64 -0.44 9.21
CA CYS A 23 21.76 0.70 9.40
C CYS A 23 22.57 2.01 9.46
N ASP A 24 23.77 1.98 10.04
CA ASP A 24 24.70 3.10 10.08
C ASP A 24 25.21 3.44 8.68
N ASP A 25 25.57 2.45 7.87
CA ASP A 25 25.93 2.64 6.46
C ASP A 25 24.80 3.31 5.67
N TRP A 26 23.56 2.85 5.87
CA TRP A 26 22.40 3.50 5.27
C TRP A 26 22.26 4.95 5.76
N GLY A 27 22.41 5.21 7.06
CA GLY A 27 22.32 6.54 7.64
C GLY A 27 23.37 7.50 7.05
N ASN A 28 24.62 7.04 6.93
CA ASN A 28 25.72 7.81 6.33
C ASN A 28 25.45 8.19 4.86
N GLY A 29 24.79 7.32 4.10
CA GLY A 29 24.44 7.58 2.70
C GLY A 29 23.23 8.51 2.50
N ASN A 30 22.43 8.75 3.54
CA ASN A 30 21.14 9.47 3.43
C ASN A 30 21.05 10.71 4.33
N CYS A 31 22.05 10.99 5.16
CA CYS A 31 22.02 12.13 6.07
C CYS A 31 22.56 13.43 5.45
N ASP A 32 22.04 14.59 5.85
CA ASP A 32 22.65 15.89 5.55
C ASP A 32 23.95 16.08 6.38
N LEU A 33 25.06 16.18 5.67
CA LEU A 33 26.39 16.40 6.24
C LEU A 33 26.51 17.73 6.99
N ARG A 34 25.74 18.76 6.60
CA ARG A 34 25.78 20.09 7.23
C ARG A 34 25.16 20.07 8.62
N GLU A 35 24.04 19.37 8.78
CA GLU A 35 23.37 19.23 10.09
C GLU A 35 24.17 18.34 11.06
N ARG A 36 25.11 17.55 10.55
CA ARG A 36 25.94 16.62 11.33
C ARG A 36 27.41 17.02 11.48
N GLY A 37 27.75 18.27 11.13
CA GLY A 37 29.12 18.77 11.30
C GLY A 37 30.17 17.99 10.50
N TYR A 38 29.79 17.47 9.33
CA TYR A 38 30.65 16.73 8.39
C TYR A 38 31.22 15.39 8.90
N ALA A 39 30.72 14.85 10.01
CA ALA A 39 31.12 13.55 10.52
C ALA A 39 30.15 12.43 10.08
N LEU A 40 30.68 11.36 9.49
CA LEU A 40 29.95 10.12 9.22
C LEU A 40 29.92 9.27 10.50
N GLN A 41 28.82 9.34 11.25
CA GLN A 41 28.67 8.61 12.52
C GLN A 41 27.53 7.58 12.50
N GLY A 42 27.05 7.20 11.32
CA GLY A 42 25.99 6.21 11.21
C GLY A 42 24.61 6.75 11.58
N LEU A 43 23.80 5.97 12.30
CA LEU A 43 22.56 6.46 12.89
C LEU A 43 22.85 7.40 14.07
N GLY A 44 21.96 8.37 14.33
CA GLY A 44 22.13 9.31 15.45
C GLY A 44 22.00 8.65 16.83
N TYR A 45 21.40 7.46 16.87
CA TYR A 45 21.21 6.65 18.06
C TYR A 45 21.34 5.17 17.70
N SER A 46 21.76 4.35 18.68
CA SER A 46 21.76 2.90 18.52
C SER A 46 20.34 2.35 18.40
N ILE A 47 20.21 1.25 17.66
CA ILE A 47 18.94 0.57 17.42
C ILE A 47 18.37 0.01 18.72
N ASN A 48 17.11 0.36 19.00
CA ASN A 48 16.36 -0.18 20.12
C ASN A 48 15.66 -1.50 19.73
N PHE A 49 16.29 -2.63 20.06
CA PHE A 49 15.73 -3.96 19.83
C PHE A 49 14.67 -4.32 20.87
N THR A 50 13.41 -4.31 20.45
CA THR A 50 12.26 -4.63 21.31
C THR A 50 11.96 -6.13 21.34
N SER A 51 11.16 -6.55 22.33
CA SER A 51 10.60 -7.90 22.41
C SER A 51 9.29 -8.09 21.63
N ARG A 52 8.81 -7.05 20.92
CA ARG A 52 7.54 -7.10 20.19
C ARG A 52 7.67 -7.99 18.95
N VAL A 53 6.67 -8.85 18.76
CA VAL A 53 6.58 -9.78 17.61
C VAL A 53 5.23 -9.59 16.93
N PHE A 54 5.24 -9.30 15.64
CA PHE A 54 4.05 -9.11 14.81
C PHE A 54 3.77 -10.35 13.95
N ASN A 55 2.51 -10.54 13.52
CA ASN A 55 2.15 -11.72 12.73
C ASN A 55 2.47 -11.57 11.24
N SER A 56 2.85 -10.38 10.79
CA SER A 56 3.22 -10.15 9.39
C SER A 56 4.16 -8.96 9.21
N TYR A 57 4.77 -8.88 8.03
CA TYR A 57 5.56 -7.72 7.60
C TYR A 57 4.75 -6.42 7.70
N ASN A 58 3.51 -6.41 7.19
CA ASN A 58 2.67 -5.21 7.16
C ASN A 58 2.32 -4.73 8.57
N GLU A 59 1.98 -5.65 9.49
CA GLU A 59 1.68 -5.27 10.88
C GLU A 59 2.90 -4.63 11.58
N ALA A 60 4.11 -5.14 11.32
CA ALA A 60 5.34 -4.54 11.84
C ALA A 60 5.63 -3.18 11.19
N TYR A 61 5.41 -3.06 9.88
CA TYR A 61 5.59 -1.82 9.13
C TYR A 61 4.66 -0.73 9.65
N ASP A 62 3.35 -1.00 9.71
CA ASP A 62 2.34 -0.04 10.16
C ASP A 62 2.63 0.42 11.59
N TYR A 63 3.04 -0.50 12.47
CA TYR A 63 3.47 -0.14 13.82
C TYR A 63 4.69 0.81 13.80
N LEU A 64 5.75 0.45 13.07
CA LEU A 64 6.94 1.29 13.02
C LEU A 64 6.70 2.64 12.37
N ASP A 65 5.88 2.70 11.32
CA ASP A 65 5.50 3.92 10.60
C ASP A 65 4.85 4.94 11.54
N THR A 66 3.93 4.48 12.41
CA THR A 66 3.32 5.34 13.46
C THR A 66 4.31 5.82 14.53
N THR A 67 5.50 5.22 14.60
CA THR A 67 6.56 5.57 15.56
C THR A 67 7.71 6.34 14.93
N THR A 68 7.65 6.66 13.64
CA THR A 68 8.63 7.52 12.94
C THR A 68 8.57 8.97 13.44
N GLY A 69 9.58 9.78 13.12
CA GLY A 69 9.62 11.20 13.50
C GLY A 69 10.29 11.47 14.85
N ASN A 70 10.90 10.46 15.48
CA ASN A 70 11.49 10.56 16.82
C ASN A 70 12.91 9.99 16.93
N TYR A 71 13.50 9.53 15.83
CA TYR A 71 14.88 9.03 15.76
C TYR A 71 15.20 7.85 16.70
N ARG A 72 14.20 7.14 17.24
CA ARG A 72 14.42 6.06 18.22
C ARG A 72 15.04 4.79 17.65
N GLN A 73 15.13 4.70 16.32
CA GLN A 73 15.68 3.57 15.59
C GLN A 73 15.15 2.23 16.12
N THR A 74 13.82 2.06 16.07
CA THR A 74 13.15 0.93 16.72
C THR A 74 13.23 -0.31 15.85
N ALA A 75 13.61 -1.43 16.47
CA ALA A 75 13.58 -2.75 15.85
C ALA A 75 12.52 -3.66 16.49
N VAL A 76 11.72 -4.31 15.65
CA VAL A 76 10.69 -5.27 16.03
C VAL A 76 10.85 -6.56 15.23
N LYS A 77 10.31 -7.67 15.73
CA LYS A 77 10.26 -8.91 14.97
C LYS A 77 8.92 -9.07 14.25
N TYR A 78 8.93 -9.79 13.15
CA TYR A 78 7.70 -10.29 12.53
C TYR A 78 7.85 -11.74 12.07
N LYS A 79 6.72 -12.44 12.06
CA LYS A 79 6.61 -13.82 11.60
C LYS A 79 6.72 -13.91 10.09
N VAL A 80 7.53 -14.86 9.63
CA VAL A 80 7.65 -15.28 8.23
C VAL A 80 7.15 -16.72 8.14
N TYR A 81 5.99 -16.88 7.52
CA TYR A 81 5.40 -18.19 7.27
C TYR A 81 6.07 -18.85 6.05
N PRO A 82 6.20 -20.19 6.04
CA PRO A 82 6.72 -20.89 4.88
C PRO A 82 5.85 -20.61 3.65
N LYS A 83 6.49 -20.55 2.47
CA LYS A 83 5.75 -20.47 1.21
C LYS A 83 4.98 -21.76 1.02
N VAL A 84 3.67 -21.67 1.12
CA VAL A 84 2.73 -22.78 0.91
C VAL A 84 1.80 -22.40 -0.22
N GLU A 85 1.39 -23.39 -1.01
CA GLU A 85 0.39 -23.18 -2.05
C GLU A 85 -0.89 -22.64 -1.43
N PRO A 86 -1.48 -21.56 -1.97
CA PRO A 86 -2.73 -21.02 -1.46
C PRO A 86 -3.84 -22.07 -1.50
N SER A 87 -4.70 -22.08 -0.48
CA SER A 87 -5.89 -22.92 -0.51
C SER A 87 -6.79 -22.60 -1.70
N SER A 88 -7.59 -23.58 -2.14
CA SER A 88 -8.59 -23.38 -3.20
C SER A 88 -9.55 -22.22 -2.88
N THR A 89 -9.88 -22.01 -1.61
CA THR A 89 -10.68 -20.88 -1.14
C THR A 89 -9.99 -19.54 -1.38
N ILE A 90 -8.69 -19.42 -1.10
CA ILE A 90 -7.93 -18.18 -1.38
C ILE A 90 -7.87 -17.92 -2.88
N LEU A 91 -7.61 -18.95 -3.69
CA LEU A 91 -7.58 -18.82 -5.15
C LEU A 91 -8.93 -18.39 -5.73
N ASP A 92 -10.04 -18.92 -5.21
CA ASP A 92 -11.39 -18.49 -5.60
C ASP A 92 -11.65 -17.02 -5.26
N LEU A 93 -11.27 -16.59 -4.05
CA LEU A 93 -11.40 -15.20 -3.62
C LEU A 93 -10.59 -14.26 -4.53
N GLU A 94 -9.34 -14.62 -4.86
CA GLU A 94 -8.49 -13.85 -5.78
C GLU A 94 -9.08 -13.74 -7.18
N ARG A 95 -9.60 -14.86 -7.71
CA ARG A 95 -10.31 -14.88 -9.00
C ARG A 95 -11.49 -13.92 -8.99
N ARG A 96 -12.34 -13.99 -7.97
CA ARG A 96 -13.53 -13.13 -7.83
C ARG A 96 -13.17 -11.65 -7.69
N ILE A 97 -12.15 -11.34 -6.89
CA ILE A 97 -11.63 -9.96 -6.77
C ILE A 97 -11.19 -9.46 -8.14
N LYS A 98 -10.43 -10.26 -8.90
CA LYS A 98 -9.99 -9.91 -10.25
C LYS A 98 -11.16 -9.69 -11.20
N GLU A 99 -12.19 -10.54 -11.15
CA GLU A 99 -13.40 -10.39 -11.96
C GLU A 99 -14.13 -9.07 -11.68
N TYR A 100 -14.30 -8.69 -10.41
CA TYR A 100 -14.91 -7.40 -10.08
C TYR A 100 -14.02 -6.22 -10.49
N LYS A 101 -12.70 -6.29 -10.31
CA LYS A 101 -11.77 -5.26 -10.81
C LYS A 101 -11.87 -5.08 -12.31
N ASN A 102 -11.99 -6.18 -13.07
CA ASN A 102 -12.22 -6.12 -14.52
C ASN A 102 -13.58 -5.50 -14.86
N ARG A 103 -14.65 -5.84 -14.14
CA ARG A 103 -15.98 -5.22 -14.35
C ARG A 103 -15.95 -3.71 -14.10
N ILE A 104 -15.21 -3.24 -13.10
CA ILE A 104 -15.01 -1.81 -12.85
C ILE A 104 -14.22 -1.17 -13.99
N ALA A 105 -13.14 -1.81 -14.45
CA ALA A 105 -12.35 -1.32 -15.58
C ALA A 105 -13.20 -1.14 -16.84
N GLU A 106 -14.11 -2.08 -17.12
CA GLU A 106 -15.08 -1.96 -18.22
C GLU A 106 -16.04 -0.78 -18.05
N LEU A 107 -16.57 -0.56 -16.84
CA LEU A 107 -17.44 0.60 -16.55
C LEU A 107 -16.69 1.95 -16.53
N ASN A 108 -15.37 1.91 -16.38
CA ASN A 108 -14.52 3.08 -16.45
C ASN A 108 -14.17 3.47 -17.88
N LYS A 109 -14.37 2.62 -18.89
CA LYS A 109 -14.24 3.00 -20.31
C LYS A 109 -15.11 4.22 -20.65
N PRO A 110 -14.82 4.95 -21.75
CA PRO A 110 -15.65 6.06 -22.16
C PRO A 110 -17.13 5.66 -22.31
N HIS A 111 -17.97 6.12 -21.41
CA HIS A 111 -19.37 5.72 -21.34
C HIS A 111 -20.12 6.20 -22.59
N TYR A 112 -19.84 7.44 -23.01
CA TYR A 112 -20.57 8.09 -24.09
C TYR A 112 -19.96 7.89 -25.49
N ALA A 113 -18.84 7.17 -25.62
CA ALA A 113 -18.18 7.01 -26.93
C ALA A 113 -19.05 6.30 -27.98
N ASN A 114 -19.97 5.42 -27.55
CA ASN A 114 -20.85 4.65 -28.42
C ASN A 114 -22.35 4.97 -28.21
N VAL A 115 -22.66 6.07 -27.52
CA VAL A 115 -24.06 6.44 -27.22
C VAL A 115 -24.64 7.29 -28.34
N LYS A 116 -25.88 6.99 -28.76
CA LYS A 116 -26.56 7.70 -29.86
C LYS A 116 -26.92 9.16 -29.56
N GLN A 117 -27.03 9.51 -28.28
CA GLN A 117 -27.34 10.88 -27.86
C GLN A 117 -26.21 11.82 -28.28
N ALA A 118 -26.53 12.92 -28.94
CA ALA A 118 -25.54 13.88 -29.44
C ALA A 118 -24.89 14.73 -28.33
N THR A 119 -25.60 14.91 -27.20
CA THR A 119 -25.12 15.72 -26.08
C THR A 119 -25.41 15.07 -24.73
N VAL A 120 -24.58 15.40 -23.74
CA VAL A 120 -24.76 15.09 -22.32
C VAL A 120 -24.72 16.38 -21.52
N LYS A 121 -25.66 16.54 -20.58
CA LYS A 121 -25.70 17.70 -19.68
C LYS A 121 -24.95 17.39 -18.39
N CYS A 122 -24.00 18.24 -18.01
CA CYS A 122 -23.33 18.14 -16.73
C CYS A 122 -24.31 18.46 -15.59
N LYS A 123 -24.48 17.53 -14.64
CA LYS A 123 -25.39 17.70 -13.48
C LYS A 123 -24.97 18.84 -12.55
N LYS A 124 -23.67 19.18 -12.50
CA LYS A 124 -23.11 20.19 -11.59
C LYS A 124 -23.11 21.60 -12.15
N CYS A 125 -22.45 21.83 -13.30
CA CYS A 125 -22.35 23.18 -13.89
C CYS A 125 -23.42 23.46 -14.95
N GLY A 126 -24.28 22.48 -15.27
CA GLY A 126 -25.38 22.65 -16.22
C GLY A 126 -24.99 22.70 -17.70
N SER A 127 -23.69 22.69 -18.03
CA SER A 127 -23.19 22.78 -19.40
C SER A 127 -23.64 21.59 -20.26
N SER A 128 -24.02 21.87 -21.51
CA SER A 128 -24.31 20.86 -22.52
C SER A 128 -23.05 20.54 -23.31
N LEU A 129 -22.66 19.27 -23.35
CA LEU A 129 -21.40 18.79 -23.92
C LEU A 129 -21.68 17.80 -25.04
N ALA A 130 -21.01 17.94 -26.18
CA ALA A 130 -21.19 17.02 -27.30
C ALA A 130 -20.52 15.66 -27.03
N THR A 131 -21.29 14.58 -27.04
CA THR A 131 -20.84 13.22 -26.71
C THR A 131 -19.75 12.70 -27.64
N SER A 132 -19.65 13.24 -28.86
CA SER A 132 -18.58 12.93 -29.83
C SER A 132 -17.17 13.22 -29.32
N TYR A 133 -17.03 14.11 -28.32
CA TYR A 133 -15.77 14.40 -27.66
C TYR A 133 -15.54 13.60 -26.36
N CYS A 134 -16.59 12.93 -25.83
CA CYS A 134 -16.47 12.00 -24.72
C CYS A 134 -15.64 10.79 -25.19
N GLY A 135 -14.61 10.42 -24.41
CA GLY A 135 -13.69 9.33 -24.76
C GLY A 135 -12.51 9.70 -25.65
N ARG A 136 -12.50 10.90 -26.24
CA ARG A 136 -11.32 11.45 -26.93
C ARG A 136 -10.66 12.53 -26.10
N THR A 137 -11.40 13.59 -25.79
CA THR A 137 -10.84 14.82 -25.22
C THR A 137 -11.01 14.88 -23.71
N TYR A 138 -12.19 14.50 -23.20
CA TYR A 138 -12.50 14.66 -21.77
C TYR A 138 -13.08 13.39 -21.13
N TYR A 139 -12.95 12.24 -21.80
CA TYR A 139 -13.29 10.92 -21.28
C TYR A 139 -14.70 10.87 -20.67
N ASN A 140 -14.82 10.62 -19.35
CA ASN A 140 -16.07 10.60 -18.59
C ASN A 140 -16.24 11.84 -17.69
N GLN A 141 -15.42 12.88 -17.85
CA GLN A 141 -15.39 14.04 -16.95
C GLN A 141 -15.81 15.31 -17.67
N CYS A 142 -16.50 16.20 -16.97
CA CYS A 142 -16.81 17.53 -17.48
C CYS A 142 -15.51 18.32 -17.70
N PRO A 143 -15.23 18.86 -18.91
CA PRO A 143 -14.01 19.62 -19.14
C PRO A 143 -13.97 20.93 -18.33
N ILE A 144 -15.14 21.44 -17.91
CA ILE A 144 -15.30 22.71 -17.20
C ILE A 144 -15.13 22.52 -15.69
N CYS A 145 -15.92 21.63 -15.06
CA CYS A 145 -15.97 21.47 -13.61
C CYS A 145 -15.43 20.13 -13.09
N LYS A 146 -14.92 19.27 -13.97
CA LYS A 146 -14.33 17.94 -13.68
C LYS A 146 -15.28 16.91 -13.07
N GLU A 147 -16.56 17.24 -12.95
CA GLU A 147 -17.59 16.32 -12.47
C GLU A 147 -17.72 15.09 -13.38
N ASP A 148 -17.99 13.93 -12.78
CA ASP A 148 -18.26 12.72 -13.55
C ASP A 148 -19.58 12.85 -14.32
N LEU A 149 -19.52 12.61 -15.61
CA LEU A 149 -20.66 12.74 -16.52
C LEU A 149 -21.52 11.48 -16.55
N ARG A 150 -21.03 10.35 -16.03
CA ARG A 150 -21.72 9.06 -16.16
C ARG A 150 -23.07 9.06 -15.43
N PRO A 151 -24.03 8.24 -15.88
CA PRO A 151 -25.30 8.06 -15.20
C PRO A 151 -25.10 7.61 -13.75
N GLU A 152 -26.05 8.01 -12.90
CA GLU A 152 -26.01 7.66 -11.48
C GLU A 152 -25.97 6.15 -11.27
N SER A 153 -26.76 5.41 -12.05
CA SER A 153 -26.78 3.95 -12.03
C SER A 153 -25.44 3.32 -12.37
N THR A 154 -24.61 3.95 -13.20
CA THR A 154 -23.24 3.47 -13.49
C THR A 154 -22.32 3.70 -12.30
N LEU A 155 -22.38 4.88 -11.68
CA LEU A 155 -21.56 5.23 -10.52
C LEU A 155 -21.91 4.34 -9.31
N GLN A 156 -23.20 4.16 -9.03
CA GLN A 156 -23.68 3.25 -7.99
C GLN A 156 -23.21 1.80 -8.21
N LYS A 157 -23.15 1.34 -9.45
CA LYS A 157 -22.67 -0.02 -9.78
C LYS A 157 -21.18 -0.18 -9.51
N ILE A 158 -20.38 0.86 -9.80
CA ILE A 158 -18.94 0.89 -9.47
C ILE A 158 -18.75 0.86 -7.97
N GLU A 159 -19.52 1.66 -7.23
CA GLU A 159 -19.48 1.68 -5.77
C GLU A 159 -19.82 0.31 -5.16
N GLN A 160 -20.90 -0.33 -5.63
CA GLN A 160 -21.27 -1.69 -5.23
C GLN A 160 -20.14 -2.71 -5.47
N TYR A 161 -19.48 -2.65 -6.63
CA TYR A 161 -18.36 -3.54 -6.93
C TYR A 161 -17.15 -3.25 -6.04
N ASN A 162 -16.84 -1.98 -5.74
CA ASN A 162 -15.78 -1.62 -4.81
C ASN A 162 -16.05 -2.15 -3.40
N ASN A 163 -17.28 -2.00 -2.89
CA ASN A 163 -17.68 -2.55 -1.60
C ASN A 163 -17.56 -4.08 -1.58
N THR A 164 -17.98 -4.74 -2.66
CA THR A 164 -17.83 -6.19 -2.81
C THR A 164 -16.35 -6.61 -2.80
N ILE A 165 -15.48 -5.89 -3.50
CA ILE A 165 -14.03 -6.16 -3.49
C ILE A 165 -13.47 -6.03 -2.07
N LYS A 166 -13.84 -4.97 -1.34
CA LYS A 166 -13.39 -4.75 0.04
C LYS A 166 -13.76 -5.91 0.95
N GLU A 167 -15.00 -6.40 0.87
CA GLU A 167 -15.45 -7.56 1.64
C GLU A 167 -14.70 -8.86 1.25
N LEU A 168 -14.45 -9.07 -0.04
CA LEU A 168 -13.70 -10.24 -0.52
C LEU A 168 -12.24 -10.19 -0.10
N GLU A 169 -11.61 -9.01 -0.13
CA GLU A 169 -10.24 -8.80 0.33
C GLU A 169 -10.13 -9.07 1.84
N GLN A 170 -11.10 -8.63 2.64
CA GLN A 170 -11.14 -8.97 4.06
C GLN A 170 -11.23 -10.48 4.29
N LYS A 171 -12.16 -11.17 3.59
CA LYS A 171 -12.28 -12.64 3.68
C LYS A 171 -10.99 -13.34 3.26
N ARG A 172 -10.31 -12.84 2.23
CA ARG A 172 -9.03 -13.38 1.76
C ARG A 172 -7.94 -13.24 2.83
N VAL A 173 -7.85 -12.08 3.48
CA VAL A 173 -6.91 -11.86 4.60
C VAL A 173 -7.19 -12.84 5.74
N ASP A 174 -8.46 -13.05 6.08
CA ASP A 174 -8.83 -13.97 7.16
C ASP A 174 -8.50 -15.43 6.83
N GLU A 175 -8.71 -15.87 5.58
CA GLU A 175 -8.31 -17.21 5.12
C GLU A 175 -6.78 -17.39 5.09
N ILE A 176 -6.03 -16.36 4.68
CA ILE A 176 -4.56 -16.38 4.77
C ILE A 176 -4.12 -16.53 6.23
N LYS A 177 -4.74 -15.80 7.17
CA LYS A 177 -4.44 -15.95 8.61
C LYS A 177 -4.72 -17.37 9.10
N LYS A 178 -5.83 -17.98 8.71
CA LYS A 178 -6.14 -19.38 9.05
C LYS A 178 -5.12 -20.36 8.46
N GLN A 179 -4.71 -20.18 7.21
CA GLN A 179 -3.69 -21.01 6.58
C GLN A 179 -2.33 -20.86 7.24
N ASN A 180 -1.96 -19.64 7.63
CA ASN A 180 -0.74 -19.35 8.37
C ASN A 180 -0.74 -20.01 9.76
N ALA A 181 -1.86 -19.94 10.48
CA ALA A 181 -2.01 -20.59 11.79
C ALA A 181 -1.77 -22.11 11.76
N LYS A 182 -2.12 -22.79 10.65
CA LYS A 182 -1.81 -24.22 10.45
C LYS A 182 -0.32 -24.50 10.28
N ASN A 183 0.47 -23.49 9.93
CA ASN A 183 1.91 -23.58 9.69
C ASN A 183 2.74 -22.88 10.77
N GLU A 184 2.13 -22.58 11.93
CA GLU A 184 2.78 -21.84 13.02
C GLU A 184 4.05 -22.54 13.53
N SER A 185 4.07 -23.88 13.53
CA SER A 185 5.25 -24.67 13.95
C SER A 185 6.47 -24.54 13.03
N LYS A 186 6.29 -24.01 11.82
CA LYS A 186 7.34 -23.81 10.81
C LYS A 186 7.69 -22.34 10.62
N VAL A 187 7.18 -21.46 11.48
CA VAL A 187 7.41 -20.02 11.36
C VAL A 187 8.87 -19.70 11.63
N THR A 188 9.44 -18.81 10.84
CA THR A 188 10.72 -18.17 11.13
C THR A 188 10.48 -16.70 11.46
N TYR A 189 11.47 -16.03 12.04
CA TYR A 189 11.36 -14.62 12.38
C TYR A 189 12.37 -13.79 11.61
N LYS A 190 12.01 -12.54 11.37
CA LYS A 190 12.92 -11.51 10.85
C LYS A 190 12.80 -10.25 11.67
N TRP A 191 13.88 -9.49 11.73
CA TRP A 191 13.91 -8.15 12.28
C TRP A 191 13.46 -7.15 11.21
N MET A 192 12.62 -6.20 11.60
CA MET A 192 12.37 -4.97 10.87
C MET A 192 12.87 -3.80 11.72
N VAL A 193 13.69 -2.94 11.14
CA VAL A 193 14.32 -1.79 11.79
C VAL A 193 13.88 -0.53 11.08
N CYS A 194 13.29 0.39 11.83
CA CYS A 194 13.09 1.76 11.39
C CYS A 194 14.41 2.52 11.51
N CYS A 195 14.92 3.06 10.40
CA CYS A 195 16.08 3.92 10.36
C CYS A 195 15.64 5.32 9.94
N GLU A 196 16.00 6.33 10.72
CA GLU A 196 15.63 7.73 10.48
C GLU A 196 16.84 8.65 10.65
N VAL A 197 17.13 9.48 9.65
CA VAL A 197 18.19 10.51 9.71
C VAL A 197 17.68 11.84 9.14
N HIS A 198 18.28 12.94 9.59
CA HIS A 198 18.06 14.26 9.02
C HIS A 198 18.63 14.37 7.61
N CYS A 199 17.90 15.01 6.68
CA CYS A 199 18.33 15.27 5.31
C CYS A 199 17.95 16.67 4.78
#